data_AF-A0A9P5UK59-F1
#
_entry.id   AF-A0A9P5UK59-F1
#
_cell.length_a   1.000
_cell.length_b   1.000
_cell.length_c   1.000
_cell.angle_alpha   90.00
_cell.angle_beta   90.00
_cell.angle_gamma   90.00
#
_symmetry.space_group_name_H-M   'P 1'
#
loop_
_entity.id
_entity.type
_entity.pdbx_description
1 polymer ?
#
loop_
_entity_poly.entity_id
_entity_poly.type
_entity_poly.pdbx_seq_one_letter_code
_entity_poly.pdbx_strand_id
1 'polypeptide(L)' 'SFSERGRDVYPDVEGCQLLLKYDFQNAGCCKVLLHPNWGSKIYPATFFTTAPLETLLKVVTQVEQEYRMAESHSA' A
#
# COMPACT_ATOMS: atom_id res chain seq x y z
N SER A 1 -12.09 -2.76 15.08
CA SER A 1 -13.22 -1.98 14.55
C SER A 1 -12.69 -0.97 13.54
N PHE A 2 -13.52 -0.52 12.60
CA PHE A 2 -13.18 0.59 11.71
C PHE A 2 -13.69 1.91 12.32
N SER A 3 -13.13 3.04 11.88
CA SER A 3 -13.62 4.35 12.27
C SER A 3 -14.99 4.63 11.65
N GLU A 4 -15.73 5.59 12.22
CA GLU A 4 -16.90 6.16 11.55
C GLU A 4 -16.49 6.86 10.24
N ARG A 5 -17.45 7.01 9.32
CA ARG A 5 -17.22 7.72 8.06
C ARG A 5 -16.94 9.19 8.34
N GLY A 6 -15.77 9.66 7.95
CA GLY A 6 -15.37 11.06 8.06
C GLY A 6 -15.57 11.84 6.75
N ARG A 7 -15.38 13.15 6.83
CA ARG A 7 -15.34 14.06 5.67
C ARG A 7 -14.06 13.91 4.84
N ASP A 8 -12.98 13.46 5.47
CA ASP A 8 -11.65 13.41 4.86
C ASP A 8 -11.32 11.98 4.44
N VAL A 9 -10.67 11.87 3.29
CA VAL A 9 -10.11 10.61 2.77
C VAL A 9 -8.61 10.61 2.99
N TYR A 10 -8.00 9.43 3.09
CA TYR A 10 -6.55 9.34 3.04
C TYR A 10 -6.07 9.42 1.57
N PRO A 11 -5.30 10.45 1.18
CA PRO A 11 -4.83 10.59 -0.19
C PRO A 11 -3.56 9.77 -0.42
N ASP A 12 -3.68 8.54 -0.94
CA ASP A 12 -2.54 7.62 -1.13
C ASP A 12 -1.35 8.25 -1.88
N VAL A 13 -1.60 9.05 -2.93
CA VAL A 13 -0.54 9.73 -3.68
C VAL A 13 0.29 10.65 -2.78
N GLU A 14 -0.37 11.46 -1.95
CA GLU A 14 0.30 12.39 -1.03
C GLU A 14 0.93 11.64 0.15
N GLY A 15 0.30 10.57 0.62
CA GLY A 15 0.86 9.66 1.62
C GLY A 15 2.19 9.06 1.18
N CYS A 16 2.24 8.49 -0.03
CA CYS A 16 3.47 7.93 -0.61
C CYS A 16 4.55 9.00 -0.84
N GLN A 17 4.18 10.22 -1.22
CA GLN A 17 5.13 11.34 -1.33
C GLN A 17 5.77 11.67 0.02
N LEU A 18 4.95 11.83 1.06
CA LEU A 18 5.43 12.28 2.37
C LEU A 18 6.23 11.21 3.10
N LEU A 19 5.74 9.96 3.08
CA LEU A 19 6.30 8.88 3.88
C LEU A 19 7.36 8.06 3.13
N LEU A 20 7.17 7.83 1.84
CA LEU A 20 8.05 6.97 1.02
C LEU A 20 8.93 7.75 0.04
N LYS A 21 8.72 9.07 -0.08
CA LYS A 21 9.47 9.97 -0.97
C LYS A 21 9.37 9.59 -2.45
N TYR A 22 8.21 9.03 -2.85
CA TYR A 22 7.95 8.71 -4.25
C TYR A 22 7.69 9.99 -5.06
N ASP A 23 8.18 10.00 -6.30
CA ASP A 23 7.93 11.09 -7.24
C ASP A 23 6.50 11.04 -7.77
N PHE A 24 6.12 12.11 -8.48
CA PHE A 24 4.84 12.19 -9.14
C PHE A 24 4.92 13.01 -10.42
N GLN A 25 3.99 12.75 -11.31
CA GLN A 25 3.76 13.55 -12.51
C GLN A 25 2.42 14.29 -12.39
N ASN A 26 2.43 15.59 -12.70
CA ASN A 26 1.21 16.36 -12.84
C ASN A 26 0.49 15.98 -14.14
N ALA A 27 -0.80 15.68 -14.04
CA ALA A 27 -1.70 15.42 -15.15
C ALA A 27 -2.91 16.36 -15.02
N GLY A 28 -2.69 17.64 -15.34
CA GLY A 28 -3.67 18.70 -15.13
C GLY A 28 -3.91 18.95 -13.64
N CYS A 29 -5.14 18.72 -13.16
CA CYS A 29 -5.47 18.83 -11.74
C CYS A 29 -5.14 17.58 -10.93
N CYS A 30 -4.76 16.48 -11.59
CA CYS A 30 -4.45 15.20 -10.93
C CYS A 30 -2.94 15.02 -10.75
N LYS A 31 -2.56 14.23 -9.74
CA LYS A 31 -1.19 13.75 -9.55
C LYS A 31 -1.14 12.24 -9.80
N VAL A 32 -0.22 11.81 -10.65
CA VAL A 32 0.07 10.39 -10.90
C VAL A 32 1.32 10.01 -10.13
N LEU A 33 1.20 9.07 -9.19
CA LEU A 33 2.32 8.57 -8.39
C LEU A 33 3.31 7.79 -9.27
N LEU A 34 4.61 7.95 -9.02
CA LEU A 34 5.68 7.23 -9.71
C LEU A 34 6.49 6.41 -8.72
N HIS A 35 6.36 5.08 -8.79
CA HIS A 35 7.20 4.16 -8.04
C HIS A 35 8.63 4.16 -8.60
N PRO A 36 9.68 4.14 -7.75
CA PRO A 36 11.08 4.21 -8.19
C PRO A 36 11.47 3.12 -9.21
N ASN A 37 10.84 1.95 -9.15
CA ASN A 37 11.15 0.83 -10.06
C ASN A 37 10.09 0.59 -11.14
N TRP A 38 8.86 1.07 -10.96
CA TRP A 38 7.71 0.69 -11.80
C TRP A 38 7.08 1.89 -12.52
N GLY A 39 7.53 3.12 -12.22
CA GLY A 39 6.93 4.34 -12.71
C GLY A 39 5.45 4.41 -12.32
N SER A 40 4.59 4.73 -13.27
CA SER A 40 3.14 4.81 -13.08
C SER A 40 2.40 3.47 -13.16
N LYS A 41 3.11 2.34 -13.37
CA LYS A 41 2.50 1.01 -13.54
C LYS A 41 2.18 0.35 -12.19
N ILE A 42 1.47 1.08 -11.33
CA ILE A 42 1.19 0.68 -9.95
C ILE A 42 -0.21 1.13 -9.53
N TYR A 43 -0.75 0.46 -8.52
CA TYR A 43 -1.91 0.93 -7.78
C TYR A 43 -1.54 1.00 -6.30
N PRO A 44 -1.37 2.21 -5.71
CA PRO A 44 -0.99 2.32 -4.31
C PRO A 44 -2.12 1.83 -3.41
N ALA A 45 -1.75 1.24 -2.28
CA ALA A 45 -2.66 0.88 -1.21
C ALA A 45 -1.98 1.14 0.13
N THR A 46 -2.73 1.70 1.08
CA THR A 46 -2.23 1.99 2.43
C THR A 46 -3.02 1.20 3.47
N PHE A 47 -2.31 0.61 4.43
CA PHE A 47 -2.87 -0.10 5.57
C PHE A 47 -2.35 0.51 6.87
N PHE A 48 -3.25 0.83 7.79
CA PHE A 48 -2.93 1.33 9.12
C PHE A 48 -3.19 0.24 10.15
N THR A 49 -2.28 0.11 11.10
CA THR A 49 -2.45 -0.82 12.21
C THR A 49 -1.83 -0.25 13.48
N THR A 50 -2.41 -0.64 14.61
CA THR A 50 -1.85 -0.42 15.94
C THR A 50 -1.08 -1.64 16.43
N ALA A 51 -1.00 -2.72 15.64
CA ALA A 51 -0.24 -3.89 16.00
C ALA A 51 1.26 -3.54 16.14
N PRO A 52 1.97 -4.11 17.12
CA PRO A 52 3.42 -3.98 17.21
C PRO A 52 4.11 -4.48 15.93
N LEU A 53 5.22 -3.85 15.56
CA LEU A 53 5.96 -4.17 14.34
C LEU A 53 6.32 -5.67 14.26
N GLU A 54 6.78 -6.26 15.35
CA GLU A 54 7.14 -7.68 15.40
C GLU A 54 5.95 -8.59 15.04
N THR A 55 4.77 -8.29 15.58
CA THR A 55 3.54 -9.03 15.28
C THR A 55 3.14 -8.87 13.82
N LEU A 56 3.21 -7.64 13.29
CA LEU A 56 2.87 -7.38 11.89
C LEU A 56 3.78 -8.18 10.95
N LEU A 57 5.10 -8.15 11.16
CA LEU A 57 6.05 -8.87 10.33
C LEU A 57 5.82 -10.38 10.36
N LYS A 58 5.59 -10.96 11.55
CA LYS A 58 5.28 -12.40 11.69
C LYS A 58 4.05 -12.78 10.86
N VAL A 59 2.97 -12.01 10.94
CA VAL A 59 1.72 -12.28 10.21
C VAL A 59 1.90 -12.09 8.71
N VAL A 60 2.56 -11.03 8.26
CA VAL A 60 2.81 -10.79 6.82
C VAL A 60 3.61 -11.95 6.22
N THR A 61 4.68 -12.38 6.88
CA THR A 61 5.47 -13.53 6.41
C THR A 61 4.65 -14.81 6.35
N GLN A 62 3.78 -15.07 7.33
CA GLN A 62 2.89 -16.23 7.32
C GLN A 62 1.93 -16.18 6.12
N VAL A 63 1.26 -15.04 5.89
CA VAL A 63 0.30 -14.87 4.78
C VAL A 63 0.98 -15.05 3.42
N GLU A 64 2.19 -14.52 3.24
CA GLU A 64 2.97 -14.69 2.01
C GLU A 64 3.31 -16.17 1.74
N GLN A 65 3.60 -16.95 2.78
CA GLN A 65 3.87 -18.39 2.66
C GLN A 65 2.61 -19.16 2.27
N GLU A 66 1.48 -18.87 2.92
CA GLU A 66 0.19 -19.47 2.61
C GLU A 66 -0.22 -19.19 1.15
N TYR A 67 -0.04 -17.95 0.69
CA TYR A 67 -0.32 -17.56 -0.70
C TYR A 67 0.53 -18.34 -1.70
N ARG A 68 1.84 -18.44 -1.46
CA ARG A 68 2.77 -19.19 -2.33
C ARG A 68 2.42 -20.68 -2.41
N MET A 69 2.00 -21.26 -1.30
CA MET A 69 1.55 -22.66 -1.26
C MET A 69 0.23 -22.81 -2.03
N ALA A 70 -0.72 -21.88 -1.90
CA ALA A 70 -1.97 -21.93 -2.65
C ALA A 70 -1.75 -21.85 -4.17
N GLU A 71 -0.84 -20.99 -4.64
CA GLU A 71 -0.45 -20.90 -6.06
C GLU A 71 0.15 -22.22 -6.58
N SER A 72 1.01 -22.87 -5.81
CA SER A 72 1.63 -24.13 -6.24
C SER A 72 0.64 -25.31 -6.30
N HIS A 73 -0.50 -25.24 -5.60
CA HIS A 73 -1.57 -26.23 -5.68
C HIS A 73 -2.60 -25.90 -6.78
N SER A 74 -2.50 -24.74 -7.41
CA SER A 74 -3.39 -24.28 -8.49
C SER A 74 -2.75 -24.38 -9.88
N ALA A 75 -1.48 -24.75 -9.96
CA ALA A 75 -0.69 -24.96 -11.18
C ALA A 75 -0.55 -26.47 -11.48
#